data_AF-A0A537YMN4-F1
#
_entry.id   AF-A0A537YMN4-F1
#
_cell.length_a   1.000
_cell.length_b   1.000
_cell.length_c   1.000
_cell.angle_alpha   90.00
_cell.angle_beta   90.00
_cell.angle_gamma   90.00
#
_symmetry.space_group_name_H-M   'P 1'
#
loop_
_entity.id
_entity.type
_entity.pdbx_description
1 polymer ?
#
loop_
_entity_poly.entity_id
_entity_poly.type
_entity_poly.pdbx_seq_one_letter_code
_entity_poly.pdbx_strand_id
1 'polypeptide(L)'
;PDDTDIAPLYDPAYDPLWAVCQDLDVTINHHSGGGSPDYGPYSTAGVMWLVETTFFSHRALWQLILGGVFERFPDLRFVVTEQGCAWIPGVLAQLDGFHAQMKTGRVGELKYTEDQVLPRRPSEYFASNCFAGVSFPSPTEAAGRHKIGIDKFMWGMDYPHHESTYPYTREGLRRAFAGTDPAEIHELVAGNAARVYDFDVEMLVPVAARVGPTVDEVAQPLAEIPEGATSPGFLRP
;
A
#
# COMPACT_ATOMS: atom_id res chain seq x y z
N PRO A 1 -19.73 -3.25 3.85
CA PRO A 1 -19.19 -4.42 3.15
C PRO A 1 -20.31 -5.26 2.57
N ASP A 2 -20.26 -5.44 1.26
CA ASP A 2 -21.02 -6.43 0.48
C ASP A 2 -20.61 -7.88 0.82
N ASP A 3 -19.39 -8.07 1.33
CA ASP A 3 -18.88 -9.36 1.80
C ASP A 3 -19.44 -9.77 3.19
N THR A 4 -20.73 -10.13 3.27
CA THR A 4 -21.32 -10.64 4.51
C THR A 4 -20.94 -12.08 4.83
N ASP A 5 -20.45 -12.82 3.83
CA ASP A 5 -20.17 -14.26 3.92
C ASP A 5 -18.69 -14.55 4.23
N ILE A 6 -17.86 -13.50 4.33
CA ILE A 6 -16.42 -13.61 4.58
C ILE A 6 -16.14 -13.16 6.01
N ALA A 7 -15.42 -14.00 6.76
CA ALA A 7 -15.00 -13.66 8.11
C ALA A 7 -14.04 -12.45 8.09
N PRO A 8 -13.97 -11.64 9.16
CA PRO A 8 -12.99 -10.56 9.22
C PRO A 8 -11.57 -11.12 9.18
N LEU A 9 -10.60 -10.35 8.66
CA LEU A 9 -9.23 -10.84 8.43
C LEU A 9 -8.46 -11.21 9.72
N TYR A 10 -8.97 -10.79 10.88
CA TYR A 10 -8.44 -11.15 12.19
C TYR A 10 -9.06 -12.42 12.79
N ASP A 11 -10.02 -13.04 12.11
CA ASP A 11 -10.66 -14.28 12.57
C ASP A 11 -9.62 -15.43 12.60
N PRO A 12 -9.55 -16.22 13.69
CA PRO A 12 -8.66 -17.38 13.78
C PRO A 12 -8.84 -18.42 12.68
N ALA A 13 -9.97 -18.43 11.97
CA ALA A 13 -10.16 -19.28 10.78
C ALA A 13 -9.11 -19.01 9.68
N TYR A 14 -8.52 -17.81 9.64
CA TYR A 14 -7.44 -17.46 8.72
C TYR A 14 -6.04 -17.74 9.25
N ASP A 15 -5.87 -18.07 10.53
CA ASP A 15 -4.54 -18.35 11.10
C ASP A 15 -3.76 -19.44 10.33
N PRO A 16 -4.38 -20.53 9.83
CA PRO A 16 -3.68 -21.49 8.97
C PRO A 16 -3.16 -20.88 7.66
N LEU A 17 -3.88 -19.92 7.07
CA LEU A 17 -3.46 -19.19 5.88
C LEU A 17 -2.26 -18.28 6.18
N TRP A 18 -2.34 -17.53 7.28
CA TRP A 18 -1.25 -16.65 7.71
C TRP A 18 0.02 -17.45 8.05
N ALA A 19 -0.14 -18.57 8.75
CA ALA A 19 0.95 -19.48 9.06
C ALA A 19 1.66 -19.99 7.80
N VAL A 20 0.91 -20.51 6.82
CA VAL A 20 1.54 -21.05 5.60
C VAL A 20 2.18 -19.97 4.75
N CYS A 21 1.60 -18.76 4.67
CA CYS A 21 2.23 -17.64 3.98
C CYS A 21 3.55 -17.25 4.65
N GLN A 22 3.60 -17.20 5.98
CA GLN A 22 4.82 -16.92 6.72
C GLN A 22 5.87 -18.03 6.53
N ASP A 23 5.48 -19.29 6.73
CA ASP A 23 6.40 -20.44 6.68
C ASP A 23 7.04 -20.64 5.30
N LEU A 24 6.34 -20.22 4.24
CA LEU A 24 6.82 -20.28 2.85
C LEU A 24 7.42 -18.96 2.35
N ASP A 25 7.56 -17.95 3.21
CA ASP A 25 8.01 -16.59 2.86
C ASP A 25 7.22 -15.96 1.70
N VAL A 26 5.91 -16.23 1.65
CA VAL A 26 5.01 -15.69 0.63
C VAL A 26 4.40 -14.38 1.10
N THR A 27 4.65 -13.32 0.33
CA THR A 27 4.10 -11.99 0.59
C THR A 27 2.62 -11.92 0.22
N ILE A 28 1.79 -11.44 1.16
CA ILE A 28 0.36 -11.23 0.93
C ILE A 28 0.14 -9.85 0.32
N ASN A 29 -0.61 -9.79 -0.78
CA ASN A 29 -1.04 -8.55 -1.41
C ASN A 29 -2.53 -8.34 -1.16
N HIS A 30 -2.88 -7.18 -0.62
CA HIS A 30 -4.25 -6.70 -0.56
C HIS A 30 -4.44 -5.59 -1.57
N HIS A 31 -5.19 -5.88 -2.63
CA HIS A 31 -5.50 -4.93 -3.69
C HIS A 31 -6.67 -4.02 -3.31
N SER A 32 -6.72 -2.83 -3.90
CA SER A 32 -7.88 -1.94 -3.78
C SER A 32 -9.11 -2.50 -4.51
N GLY A 33 -10.28 -1.92 -4.27
CA GLY A 33 -11.47 -2.10 -5.10
C GLY A 33 -12.50 -3.12 -4.58
N GLY A 34 -12.14 -3.98 -3.63
CA GLY A 34 -13.05 -4.94 -2.99
C GLY A 34 -13.58 -4.50 -1.61
N GLY A 35 -14.65 -5.14 -1.14
CA GLY A 35 -15.20 -5.00 0.23
C GLY A 35 -16.07 -3.77 0.48
N SER A 36 -16.38 -3.00 -0.57
CA SER A 36 -17.28 -1.84 -0.53
C SER A 36 -18.75 -2.29 -0.51
N PRO A 37 -19.66 -1.64 0.23
CA PRO A 37 -21.08 -2.01 0.26
C PRO A 37 -21.75 -1.87 -1.12
N ASP A 38 -22.89 -2.54 -1.28
CA ASP A 38 -23.81 -2.23 -2.38
C ASP A 38 -24.39 -0.81 -2.19
N TYR A 39 -24.07 0.09 -3.12
CA TYR A 39 -24.55 1.48 -3.15
C TYR A 39 -25.92 1.62 -3.80
N GLY A 40 -26.51 0.53 -4.30
CA GLY A 40 -27.81 0.52 -4.96
C GLY A 40 -27.80 1.08 -6.38
N PRO A 41 -28.96 1.03 -7.07
CA PRO A 41 -29.07 1.34 -8.49
C PRO A 41 -29.21 2.85 -8.77
N TYR A 42 -28.40 3.68 -8.14
CA TYR A 42 -28.44 5.14 -8.30
C TYR A 42 -27.32 5.63 -9.22
N SER A 43 -27.58 6.68 -10.01
CA SER A 43 -26.59 7.25 -10.93
C SER A 43 -25.33 7.78 -10.22
N THR A 44 -25.42 8.12 -8.94
CA THR A 44 -24.30 8.59 -8.10
C THR A 44 -23.53 7.46 -7.42
N ALA A 45 -23.98 6.20 -7.53
CA ALA A 45 -23.37 5.06 -6.85
C ALA A 45 -21.87 4.93 -7.15
N GLY A 46 -21.46 5.07 -8.42
CA GLY A 46 -20.06 5.00 -8.81
C GLY A 46 -19.19 6.10 -8.18
N VAL A 47 -19.72 7.31 -8.02
CA VAL A 47 -18.99 8.41 -7.37
C VAL A 47 -18.88 8.18 -5.87
N MET A 48 -19.93 7.63 -5.22
CA MET A 48 -19.85 7.25 -3.81
C MET A 48 -18.81 6.15 -3.59
N TRP A 49 -18.81 5.13 -4.46
CA TRP A 49 -17.81 4.07 -4.44
C TRP A 49 -16.39 4.64 -4.59
N LEU A 50 -16.14 5.57 -5.52
CA LEU A 50 -14.81 6.19 -5.69
C LEU A 50 -14.28 6.86 -4.42
N VAL A 51 -15.16 7.46 -3.61
CA VAL A 51 -14.78 8.11 -2.35
C VAL A 51 -14.54 7.07 -1.25
N GLU A 52 -15.46 6.13 -1.10
CA GLU A 52 -15.46 5.21 0.04
C GLU A 52 -14.59 3.95 -0.15
N THR A 53 -14.31 3.55 -1.39
CA THR A 53 -13.45 2.40 -1.70
C THR A 53 -12.07 2.52 -1.04
N THR A 54 -11.59 3.76 -0.87
CA THR A 54 -10.35 4.05 -0.13
C THR A 54 -10.44 3.53 1.31
N PHE A 55 -11.48 3.91 2.06
CA PHE A 55 -11.70 3.45 3.43
C PHE A 55 -11.82 1.93 3.51
N PHE A 56 -12.62 1.32 2.63
CA PHE A 56 -12.84 -0.14 2.66
C PHE A 56 -11.57 -0.92 2.30
N SER A 57 -10.77 -0.42 1.35
CA SER A 57 -9.49 -1.03 0.98
C SER A 57 -8.46 -0.89 2.10
N HIS A 58 -8.34 0.30 2.69
CA HIS A 58 -7.39 0.57 3.79
C HIS A 58 -7.71 -0.27 5.03
N ARG A 59 -8.97 -0.68 5.19
CA ARG A 59 -9.48 -1.40 6.35
C ARG A 59 -8.73 -2.69 6.67
N ALA A 60 -8.24 -3.38 5.64
CA ALA A 60 -7.48 -4.59 5.85
C ALA A 60 -6.24 -4.36 6.72
N LEU A 61 -5.57 -3.22 6.56
CA LEU A 61 -4.37 -2.89 7.33
C LEU A 61 -4.65 -2.88 8.83
N TRP A 62 -5.67 -2.12 9.30
CA TRP A 62 -5.95 -2.05 10.72
C TRP A 62 -6.70 -3.28 11.25
N GLN A 63 -7.38 -4.05 10.40
CA GLN A 63 -7.86 -5.38 10.81
C GLN A 63 -6.71 -6.30 11.18
N LEU A 64 -5.67 -6.39 10.35
CA LEU A 64 -4.51 -7.26 10.60
C LEU A 64 -3.66 -6.73 11.77
N ILE A 65 -3.44 -5.42 11.86
CA ILE A 65 -2.69 -4.81 12.96
C ILE A 65 -3.45 -4.97 14.29
N LEU A 66 -4.65 -4.40 14.41
CA LEU A 66 -5.39 -4.38 15.69
C LEU A 66 -5.91 -5.77 16.08
N GLY A 67 -6.15 -6.63 15.10
CA GLY A 67 -6.49 -8.04 15.32
C GLY A 67 -5.31 -8.90 15.76
N GLY A 68 -4.11 -8.33 15.89
CA GLY A 68 -2.92 -9.02 16.39
C GLY A 68 -2.39 -10.10 15.44
N VAL A 69 -2.71 -10.04 14.15
CA VAL A 69 -2.22 -11.04 13.18
C VAL A 69 -0.70 -10.99 13.11
N PHE A 70 -0.11 -9.81 13.02
CA PHE A 70 1.36 -9.64 13.02
C PHE A 70 2.02 -9.93 14.38
N GLU A 71 1.25 -10.00 15.47
CA GLU A 71 1.76 -10.48 16.75
C GLU A 71 1.85 -12.01 16.77
N ARG A 72 0.86 -12.71 16.18
CA ARG A 72 0.87 -14.18 16.04
C ARG A 72 1.84 -14.65 14.96
N PHE A 73 2.00 -13.87 13.90
CA PHE A 73 2.82 -14.17 12.72
C PHE A 73 3.80 -13.01 12.45
N PRO A 74 4.89 -12.90 13.22
CA PRO A 74 5.80 -11.76 13.19
C PRO A 74 6.60 -11.61 11.90
N ASP A 75 6.77 -12.68 11.11
CA ASP A 75 7.52 -12.67 9.85
C ASP A 75 6.61 -12.51 8.62
N LEU A 76 5.29 -12.41 8.82
CA LEU A 76 4.33 -12.23 7.74
C LEU A 76 4.52 -10.87 7.05
N ARG A 77 4.66 -10.89 5.72
CA ARG A 77 4.74 -9.68 4.88
C ARG A 77 3.39 -9.34 4.25
N PHE A 78 2.97 -8.09 4.39
CA PHE A 78 1.71 -7.59 3.87
C PHE A 78 1.90 -6.32 3.03
N VAL A 79 1.31 -6.30 1.84
CA VAL A 79 1.41 -5.18 0.90
C VAL A 79 0.03 -4.61 0.64
N VAL A 80 -0.15 -3.31 0.92
CA VAL A 80 -1.32 -2.57 0.44
C VAL A 80 -1.05 -2.09 -0.98
N THR A 81 -1.79 -2.65 -1.94
CA THR A 81 -1.56 -2.43 -3.37
C THR A 81 -2.66 -1.58 -3.96
N GLU A 82 -2.28 -0.58 -4.77
CA GLU A 82 -3.17 0.35 -5.46
C GLU A 82 -4.01 1.23 -4.51
N GLN A 83 -3.51 1.47 -3.30
CA GLN A 83 -4.21 2.20 -2.25
C GLN A 83 -3.58 3.58 -1.94
N GLY A 84 -2.59 3.99 -2.73
CA GLY A 84 -1.72 5.13 -2.42
C GLY A 84 -0.93 4.90 -1.12
N CYS A 85 -0.22 5.92 -0.66
CA CYS A 85 0.51 5.84 0.62
C CYS A 85 0.33 7.05 1.56
N ALA A 86 -0.21 8.16 1.06
CA ALA A 86 -0.27 9.42 1.80
C ALA A 86 -1.14 9.35 3.08
N TRP A 87 -2.11 8.43 3.13
CA TRP A 87 -3.00 8.21 4.27
C TRP A 87 -2.34 7.48 5.45
N ILE A 88 -1.31 6.68 5.17
CA ILE A 88 -0.71 5.74 6.12
C ILE A 88 -0.18 6.46 7.38
N PRO A 89 0.61 7.55 7.30
CA PRO A 89 1.12 8.20 8.51
C PRO A 89 0.01 8.73 9.43
N GLY A 90 -1.06 9.26 8.84
CA GLY A 90 -2.20 9.79 9.58
C GLY A 90 -2.97 8.70 10.33
N VAL A 91 -3.24 7.57 9.66
CA VAL A 91 -3.94 6.46 10.32
C VAL A 91 -3.07 5.82 11.40
N LEU A 92 -1.77 5.62 11.17
CA LEU A 92 -0.90 5.00 12.18
C LEU A 92 -0.81 5.87 13.44
N ALA A 93 -0.74 7.20 13.30
CA ALA A 93 -0.78 8.10 14.44
C ALA A 93 -2.11 8.00 15.22
N GLN A 94 -3.24 7.87 14.50
CA GLN A 94 -4.54 7.64 15.12
C GLN A 94 -4.59 6.30 15.87
N LEU A 95 -4.13 5.21 15.24
CA LEU A 95 -4.12 3.89 15.84
C LEU A 95 -3.21 3.82 17.07
N ASP A 96 -2.02 4.43 17.01
CA ASP A 96 -1.12 4.57 18.16
C ASP A 96 -1.79 5.35 19.31
N GLY A 97 -2.57 6.38 18.98
CA GLY A 97 -3.37 7.13 19.95
C GLY A 97 -4.45 6.29 20.61
N PHE A 98 -5.15 5.43 19.86
CA PHE A 98 -6.11 4.48 20.41
C PHE A 98 -5.43 3.43 21.29
N HIS A 99 -4.31 2.87 20.84
CA HIS A 99 -3.51 1.92 21.61
C HIS A 99 -3.06 2.49 22.95
N ALA A 100 -2.57 3.74 22.96
CA ALA A 100 -2.19 4.43 24.19
C ALA A 100 -3.39 4.64 25.14
N GLN A 101 -4.56 4.97 24.61
CA GLN A 101 -5.78 5.10 25.40
C GLN A 101 -6.28 3.76 25.94
N MET A 102 -6.24 2.68 25.15
CA MET A 102 -6.61 1.34 25.59
C MET A 102 -5.81 0.91 26.83
N LYS A 103 -4.53 1.28 26.94
CA LYS A 103 -3.69 1.03 28.13
C LYS A 103 -4.21 1.70 29.41
N THR A 104 -5.07 2.71 29.30
CA THR A 104 -5.76 3.35 30.44
C THR A 104 -7.05 2.63 30.83
N GLY A 105 -7.40 1.55 30.12
CA GLY A 105 -8.60 0.74 30.30
C GLY A 105 -9.82 1.21 29.50
N ARG A 106 -9.72 2.31 28.75
CA ARG A 106 -10.85 2.88 27.99
C ARG A 106 -10.44 3.65 26.73
N VAL A 107 -11.30 3.62 25.70
CA VAL A 107 -11.30 4.57 24.57
C VAL A 107 -12.73 5.08 24.42
N GLY A 108 -12.99 6.31 24.86
CA GLY A 108 -14.37 6.81 25.00
C GLY A 108 -15.23 5.91 25.91
N GLU A 109 -16.33 5.40 25.35
CA GLU A 109 -17.25 4.49 26.06
C GLU A 109 -16.86 3.01 26.00
N LEU A 110 -15.86 2.66 25.18
CA LEU A 110 -15.37 1.29 25.06
C LEU A 110 -14.41 0.99 26.21
N LYS A 111 -14.63 -0.13 26.90
CA LYS A 111 -13.76 -0.64 27.96
C LYS A 111 -12.81 -1.68 27.38
N TYR A 112 -11.57 -1.67 27.85
CA TYR A 112 -10.52 -2.59 27.42
C TYR A 112 -9.86 -3.24 28.64
N THR A 113 -9.58 -4.53 28.52
CA THR A 113 -8.75 -5.29 29.44
C THR A 113 -7.32 -5.38 28.92
N GLU A 114 -6.39 -5.78 29.78
CA GLU A 114 -4.96 -5.87 29.44
C GLU A 114 -4.69 -6.85 28.30
N ASP A 115 -5.42 -7.98 28.25
CA ASP A 115 -5.34 -9.00 27.20
C ASP A 115 -5.86 -8.53 25.82
N GLN A 116 -6.60 -7.43 25.78
CA GLN A 116 -7.07 -6.81 24.53
C GLN A 116 -6.08 -5.78 23.97
N VAL A 117 -5.02 -5.45 24.70
CA VAL A 117 -4.05 -4.44 24.30
C VAL A 117 -2.82 -5.13 23.72
N LEU A 118 -2.50 -4.82 22.46
CA LEU A 118 -1.29 -5.36 21.82
C LEU A 118 -0.01 -4.94 22.55
N PRO A 119 1.03 -5.79 22.59
CA PRO A 119 2.29 -5.44 23.24
C PRO A 119 2.98 -4.21 22.63
N ARG A 120 3.06 -4.16 21.29
CA ARG A 120 3.70 -3.06 20.54
C ARG A 120 2.65 -2.07 20.03
N ARG A 121 3.08 -0.85 19.68
CA ARG A 121 2.16 0.11 19.06
C ARG A 121 1.85 -0.28 17.60
N PRO A 122 0.67 0.04 17.08
CA PRO A 122 0.29 -0.19 15.68
C PRO A 122 1.34 0.23 14.63
N SER A 123 1.98 1.39 14.80
CA SER A 123 3.03 1.86 13.91
C SER A 123 4.26 0.95 13.87
N GLU A 124 4.56 0.24 14.96
CA GLU A 124 5.68 -0.68 15.03
C GLU A 124 5.41 -1.96 14.23
N TYR A 125 4.16 -2.45 14.23
CA TYR A 125 3.77 -3.58 13.37
C TYR A 125 3.81 -3.18 11.89
N PHE A 126 3.34 -1.98 11.54
CA PHE A 126 3.49 -1.48 10.17
C PHE A 126 4.97 -1.46 9.75
N ALA A 127 5.85 -0.93 10.60
CA ALA A 127 7.28 -0.84 10.31
C ALA A 127 7.95 -2.21 10.09
N SER A 128 7.52 -3.27 10.79
CA SER A 128 8.09 -4.61 10.62
C SER A 128 7.46 -5.42 9.50
N ASN A 129 6.16 -5.29 9.25
CA ASN A 129 5.40 -6.27 8.45
C ASN A 129 4.80 -5.70 7.16
N CYS A 130 4.65 -4.38 7.05
CA CYS A 130 3.81 -3.77 6.02
C CYS A 130 4.59 -2.94 4.99
N PHE A 131 4.13 -2.98 3.75
CA PHE A 131 4.66 -2.22 2.62
C PHE A 131 3.52 -1.67 1.76
N ALA A 132 3.83 -0.72 0.87
CA ALA A 132 2.85 -0.07 0.00
C ALA A 132 3.27 -0.19 -1.48
N GLY A 133 2.43 -0.88 -2.28
CA GLY A 133 2.46 -0.84 -3.74
C GLY A 133 1.61 0.32 -4.23
N VAL A 134 2.23 1.46 -4.54
CA VAL A 134 1.51 2.75 -4.58
C VAL A 134 0.70 2.98 -5.85
N SER A 135 1.02 2.29 -6.96
CA SER A 135 0.39 2.39 -8.29
C SER A 135 0.23 3.81 -8.86
N PHE A 136 0.86 4.10 -10.00
CA PHE A 136 0.75 5.37 -10.74
C PHE A 136 0.79 6.65 -9.86
N PRO A 137 1.78 6.78 -8.95
CA PRO A 137 1.80 7.87 -7.97
C PRO A 137 1.87 9.24 -8.65
N SER A 138 1.07 10.19 -8.16
CA SER A 138 1.29 11.62 -8.47
C SER A 138 2.55 12.14 -7.76
N PRO A 139 3.06 13.34 -8.09
CA PRO A 139 4.16 13.95 -7.35
C PRO A 139 3.88 14.06 -5.84
N THR A 140 2.66 14.44 -5.47
CA THR A 140 2.24 14.54 -4.06
C THR A 140 2.25 13.18 -3.36
N GLU A 141 1.77 12.12 -4.01
CA GLU A 141 1.80 10.78 -3.43
C GLU A 141 3.22 10.22 -3.36
N ALA A 142 4.04 10.44 -4.38
CA ALA A 142 5.44 10.05 -4.41
C ALA A 142 6.22 10.73 -3.27
N ALA A 143 5.90 11.96 -2.90
CA ALA A 143 6.48 12.64 -1.74
C ALA A 143 6.14 11.96 -0.39
N GLY A 144 5.09 11.13 -0.34
CA GLY A 144 4.72 10.32 0.82
C GLY A 144 5.75 9.27 1.21
N ARG A 145 6.64 8.86 0.29
CA ARG A 145 7.69 7.84 0.50
C ARG A 145 8.56 8.10 1.73
N HIS A 146 8.94 9.36 1.99
CA HIS A 146 9.77 9.72 3.15
C HIS A 146 9.01 9.64 4.47
N LYS A 147 7.67 9.74 4.43
CA LYS A 147 6.83 9.66 5.62
C LYS A 147 6.55 8.22 6.06
N ILE A 148 6.48 7.30 5.10
CA ILE A 148 6.26 5.88 5.39
C ILE A 148 7.58 5.08 5.53
N GLY A 149 8.69 5.65 5.03
CA GLY A 149 9.98 4.98 4.90
C GLY A 149 10.26 4.60 3.45
N ILE A 150 11.46 4.93 2.95
CA ILE A 150 11.86 4.60 1.57
C ILE A 150 11.73 3.11 1.32
N ASP A 151 12.10 2.27 2.28
CA ASP A 151 12.05 0.82 2.20
C ASP A 151 10.62 0.24 2.15
N LYS A 152 9.60 1.06 2.44
CA LYS A 152 8.17 0.66 2.43
C LYS A 152 7.46 0.99 1.14
N PHE A 153 8.05 1.81 0.27
CA PHE A 153 7.41 2.29 -0.95
C PHE A 153 7.84 1.44 -2.15
N MET A 154 6.87 0.89 -2.87
CA MET A 154 7.09 0.19 -4.14
C MET A 154 6.23 0.83 -5.22
N TRP A 155 6.86 1.22 -6.34
CA TRP A 155 6.14 1.70 -7.51
C TRP A 155 5.42 0.54 -8.23
N GLY A 156 4.25 0.85 -8.79
CA GLY A 156 3.49 -0.04 -9.66
C GLY A 156 2.91 0.73 -10.85
N MET A 157 2.80 0.07 -12.00
CA MET A 157 2.20 0.67 -13.20
C MET A 157 0.68 0.54 -13.24
N ASP A 158 0.16 -0.56 -12.70
CA ASP A 158 -1.24 -1.01 -12.75
C ASP A 158 -1.77 -1.38 -14.15
N TYR A 159 -0.91 -1.93 -15.00
CA TYR A 159 -1.32 -2.40 -16.33
C TYR A 159 -2.23 -3.63 -16.24
N PRO A 160 -3.29 -3.75 -17.07
CA PRO A 160 -3.64 -2.91 -18.23
C PRO A 160 -4.74 -1.87 -17.97
N HIS A 161 -4.94 -1.44 -16.73
CA HIS A 161 -6.08 -0.60 -16.39
C HIS A 161 -6.07 0.78 -17.09
N HIS A 162 -7.24 1.42 -17.15
CA HIS A 162 -7.39 2.75 -17.75
C HIS A 162 -6.70 3.86 -16.94
N GLU A 163 -6.60 3.66 -15.64
CA GLU A 163 -5.89 4.49 -14.66
C GLU A 163 -4.38 4.26 -14.67
N SER A 164 -3.91 3.17 -15.28
CA SER A 164 -2.50 2.85 -15.39
C SER A 164 -1.72 3.95 -16.12
N THR A 165 -0.41 4.00 -15.91
CA THR A 165 0.45 4.95 -16.65
C THR A 165 0.76 4.51 -18.08
N TYR A 166 0.34 3.32 -18.51
CA TYR A 166 0.58 2.83 -19.87
C TYR A 166 -0.25 3.64 -20.90
N PRO A 167 0.31 3.99 -22.09
CA PRO A 167 1.64 3.66 -22.61
C PRO A 167 2.74 4.66 -22.20
N TYR A 168 2.41 5.67 -21.39
CA TYR A 168 3.29 6.76 -20.96
C TYR A 168 4.04 6.48 -19.64
N THR A 169 4.42 5.23 -19.40
CA THR A 169 4.99 4.78 -18.11
C THR A 169 6.28 5.53 -17.76
N ARG A 170 7.12 5.81 -18.76
CA ARG A 170 8.39 6.54 -18.58
C ARG A 170 8.14 7.99 -18.17
N GLU A 171 7.16 8.63 -18.77
CA GLU A 171 6.72 9.98 -18.45
C GLU A 171 6.06 10.05 -17.07
N GLY A 172 5.27 9.03 -16.71
CA GLY A 172 4.66 8.91 -15.37
C GLY A 172 5.72 8.81 -14.28
N LEU A 173 6.74 7.96 -14.48
CA LEU A 173 7.89 7.85 -13.57
C LEU A 173 8.64 9.18 -13.43
N ARG A 174 8.93 9.86 -14.54
CA ARG A 174 9.58 11.18 -14.53
C ARG A 174 8.76 12.23 -13.79
N ARG A 175 7.45 12.25 -14.01
CA ARG A 175 6.55 13.15 -13.29
C ARG A 175 6.58 12.90 -11.79
N ALA A 176 6.56 11.64 -11.36
CA ALA A 176 6.52 11.27 -9.97
C ALA A 176 7.85 11.47 -9.23
N PHE A 177 8.99 11.23 -9.90
CA PHE A 177 10.29 11.06 -9.24
C PHE A 177 11.40 11.99 -9.73
N ALA A 178 11.16 12.89 -10.69
CA ALA A 178 12.19 13.84 -11.11
C ALA A 178 12.75 14.66 -9.92
N GLY A 179 14.07 14.85 -9.91
CA GLY A 179 14.77 15.51 -8.80
C GLY A 179 14.93 14.68 -7.52
N THR A 180 14.50 13.41 -7.52
CA THR A 180 14.79 12.45 -6.45
C THR A 180 16.25 11.97 -6.56
N ASP A 181 16.87 11.64 -5.43
CA ASP A 181 18.21 11.03 -5.41
C ASP A 181 18.23 9.78 -6.31
N PRO A 182 19.18 9.64 -7.24
CA PRO A 182 19.34 8.46 -8.07
C PRO A 182 19.33 7.13 -7.29
N ALA A 183 19.93 7.10 -6.10
CA ALA A 183 19.94 5.92 -5.25
C ALA A 183 18.52 5.58 -4.73
N GLU A 184 17.72 6.59 -4.39
CA GLU A 184 16.32 6.38 -4.02
C GLU A 184 15.48 5.86 -5.20
N ILE A 185 15.67 6.41 -6.41
CA ILE A 185 14.89 5.98 -7.60
C ILE A 185 15.01 4.47 -7.82
N HIS A 186 16.23 3.93 -7.70
CA HIS A 186 16.47 2.49 -7.82
C HIS A 186 15.65 1.70 -6.80
N GLU A 187 15.65 2.11 -5.52
CA GLU A 187 14.91 1.43 -4.47
C GLU A 187 13.41 1.47 -4.68
N LEU A 188 12.87 2.64 -5.04
CA LEU A 188 11.43 2.87 -5.22
C LEU A 188 10.86 2.09 -6.41
N VAL A 189 11.61 1.97 -7.49
CA VAL A 189 11.15 1.37 -8.76
C VAL A 189 11.50 -0.12 -8.87
N ALA A 190 12.53 -0.59 -8.15
CA ALA A 190 12.98 -1.98 -8.25
C ALA A 190 13.43 -2.60 -6.91
N GLY A 191 14.36 -1.96 -6.20
CA GLY A 191 15.07 -2.58 -5.06
C GLY A 191 14.15 -3.05 -3.93
N ASN A 192 13.15 -2.26 -3.56
CA ASN A 192 12.19 -2.63 -2.53
C ASN A 192 11.34 -3.84 -2.94
N ALA A 193 10.78 -3.82 -4.16
CA ALA A 193 9.98 -4.92 -4.68
C ALA A 193 10.80 -6.21 -4.79
N ALA A 194 12.05 -6.13 -5.25
CA ALA A 194 12.93 -7.27 -5.33
C ALA A 194 13.17 -7.92 -3.96
N ARG A 195 13.36 -7.13 -2.89
CA ARG A 195 13.51 -7.66 -1.53
C ARG A 195 12.22 -8.22 -0.94
N VAL A 196 11.09 -7.55 -1.18
CA VAL A 196 9.79 -7.96 -0.62
C VAL A 196 9.25 -9.22 -1.29
N TYR A 197 9.58 -9.45 -2.57
CA TYR A 197 9.11 -10.60 -3.34
C TYR A 197 10.19 -11.64 -3.65
N ASP A 198 11.38 -11.48 -3.07
CA ASP A 198 12.54 -12.35 -3.26
C ASP A 198 12.85 -12.61 -4.75
N PHE A 199 12.91 -11.54 -5.54
CA PHE A 199 13.27 -11.66 -6.95
C PHE A 199 14.79 -11.80 -7.11
N ASP A 200 15.20 -12.74 -7.98
CA ASP A 200 16.57 -12.82 -8.48
C ASP A 200 16.85 -11.62 -9.40
N VAL A 201 17.45 -10.59 -8.82
CA VAL A 201 17.76 -9.34 -9.53
C VAL A 201 18.74 -9.60 -10.68
N GLU A 202 19.72 -10.48 -10.51
CA GLU A 202 20.73 -10.78 -11.54
C GLU A 202 20.08 -11.37 -12.79
N MET A 203 19.08 -12.23 -12.61
CA MET A 203 18.28 -12.78 -13.71
C MET A 203 17.43 -11.72 -14.43
N LEU A 204 17.05 -10.64 -13.73
CA LEU A 204 16.27 -9.54 -14.30
C LEU A 204 17.13 -8.48 -15.00
N VAL A 205 18.41 -8.33 -14.66
CA VAL A 205 19.32 -7.31 -15.24
C VAL A 205 19.30 -7.30 -16.77
N PRO A 206 19.43 -8.44 -17.51
CA PRO A 206 19.44 -8.41 -18.97
C PRO A 206 18.12 -7.93 -19.57
N VAL A 207 16.99 -8.22 -18.92
CA VAL A 207 15.66 -7.77 -19.36
C VAL A 207 15.51 -6.27 -19.09
N ALA A 208 15.85 -5.83 -17.87
CA ALA A 208 15.81 -4.42 -17.48
C ALA A 208 16.70 -3.55 -18.39
N ALA A 209 17.90 -4.01 -18.74
CA ALA A 209 18.78 -3.31 -19.66
C ALA A 209 18.18 -3.13 -21.07
N ARG A 210 17.26 -4.01 -21.49
CA ARG A 210 16.62 -3.97 -22.81
C ARG A 210 15.38 -3.08 -22.84
N VAL A 211 14.55 -3.10 -21.78
CA VAL A 211 13.21 -2.48 -21.80
C VAL A 211 12.94 -1.50 -20.67
N GLY A 212 13.72 -1.54 -19.60
CA GLY A 212 13.55 -0.70 -18.43
C GLY A 212 13.97 0.75 -18.68
N PRO A 213 13.41 1.72 -17.94
CA PRO A 213 13.95 3.06 -17.89
C PRO A 213 15.28 3.08 -17.12
N THR A 214 16.15 4.04 -17.45
CA THR A 214 17.36 4.28 -16.66
C THR A 214 17.05 5.20 -15.48
N VAL A 215 17.85 5.13 -14.41
CA VAL A 215 17.73 6.06 -13.28
C VAL A 215 17.89 7.51 -13.75
N ASP A 216 18.86 7.78 -14.63
CA ASP A 216 19.11 9.11 -15.17
C ASP A 216 17.89 9.65 -15.95
N GLU A 217 17.23 8.79 -16.74
CA GLU A 217 16.01 9.14 -17.46
C GLU A 217 14.87 9.50 -16.51
N VAL A 218 14.64 8.71 -15.46
CA VAL A 218 13.58 8.97 -14.46
C VAL A 218 13.87 10.26 -13.67
N ALA A 219 15.14 10.55 -13.40
CA ALA A 219 15.54 11.76 -12.69
C ALA A 219 15.27 13.07 -13.46
N GLN A 220 15.10 13.00 -14.80
CA GLN A 220 14.84 14.18 -15.62
C GLN A 220 13.38 14.66 -15.51
N PRO A 221 13.14 15.95 -15.22
CA PRO A 221 11.81 16.53 -15.20
C PRO A 221 11.02 16.25 -16.48
N LEU A 222 9.73 15.99 -16.33
CA LEU A 222 8.79 15.91 -17.45
C LEU A 222 8.43 17.33 -17.90
N ALA A 223 8.73 17.69 -19.15
CA ALA A 223 8.47 19.03 -19.68
C ALA A 223 6.97 19.30 -19.85
N GLU A 224 6.26 18.35 -20.45
CA GLU A 224 4.83 18.43 -20.74
C GLU A 224 4.18 17.07 -20.51
N ILE A 225 2.93 17.07 -20.06
CA ILE A 225 2.14 15.83 -19.95
C ILE A 225 1.78 15.37 -21.37
N PRO A 226 2.00 14.09 -21.74
CA PRO A 226 1.64 13.59 -23.06
C PRO A 226 0.17 13.80 -23.40
N GLU A 227 -0.10 14.17 -24.65
CA GLU A 227 -1.46 14.28 -25.16
C GLU A 227 -2.17 12.92 -25.07
N GLY A 228 -3.37 12.91 -24.49
CA GLY A 228 -4.14 11.68 -24.27
C GLY A 228 -3.77 10.88 -23.01
N ALA A 229 -2.86 11.35 -22.17
CA ALA A 229 -2.62 10.74 -20.87
C ALA A 229 -3.84 10.89 -19.94
N THR A 230 -4.43 9.76 -19.51
CA THR A 230 -5.64 9.72 -18.66
C THR A 230 -5.36 9.28 -17.22
N SER A 231 -4.17 8.76 -16.93
CA SER A 231 -3.84 8.26 -15.59
C SER A 231 -4.01 9.34 -14.52
N PRO A 232 -4.59 9.02 -13.36
CA PRO A 232 -4.59 9.90 -12.20
C PRO A 232 -3.20 10.38 -11.79
N GLY A 233 -2.12 9.63 -12.09
CA GLY A 233 -0.74 10.06 -11.83
C GLY A 233 -0.34 11.33 -12.59
N PHE A 234 -0.95 11.59 -13.76
CA PHE A 234 -0.73 12.83 -14.53
C PHE A 234 -1.67 13.97 -14.12
N LEU A 235 -2.86 13.65 -13.63
CA LEU A 235 -3.91 14.64 -13.36
C LEU A 235 -3.92 15.16 -11.92
N ARG A 236 -3.48 14.33 -10.97
CA ARG A 236 -3.36 14.73 -9.57
C ARG A 236 -2.13 15.64 -9.37
N PRO A 237 -2.21 16.60 -8.43
CA PRO A 237 -1.10 17.48 -8.10
C PRO A 237 0.11 16.70 -7.56
#